data_AF-A0A5C8U237-F1
#
_entry.id   AF-A0A5C8U237-F1
#
_cell.length_a   1.000
_cell.length_b   1.000
_cell.length_c   1.000
_cell.angle_alpha   90.00
_cell.angle_beta   90.00
_cell.angle_gamma   90.00
#
_symmetry.space_group_name_H-M   'P 1'
#
loop_
_entity.id
_entity.type
_entity.pdbx_description
1 polymer ?
#
loop_
_entity_poly.entity_id
_entity_poly.type
_entity_poly.pdbx_seq_one_letter_code
_entity_poly.pdbx_strand_id
1 'polypeptide(L)'
;MLVDRSLKAAASGLFLAIGLACTPARAEIQVQAAKITAGELWVLGSADEPDIEITLDGGFARRTDGKGQFEFRIIHHPATCIVTLRTERQERRAVVAECGQQGPPGLPGPIGATVTSIIPGPPGMPGPSGEAGPPGPAGEPGTPGPAGEAGPAGPQG
;
A
#
# COMPACT_ATOMS: atom_id res chain seq x y z
N MET A 1 -10.18 -70.94 67.58
CA MET A 1 -10.61 -72.21 66.95
C MET A 1 -12.13 -72.10 66.81
N LEU A 2 -12.81 -72.00 65.67
CA LEU A 2 -12.71 -72.37 64.24
C LEU A 2 -13.43 -71.23 63.48
N VAL A 3 -12.88 -70.51 62.49
CA VAL A 3 -12.69 -70.86 61.06
C VAL A 3 -13.85 -71.66 60.45
N ASP A 4 -14.74 -71.00 59.68
CA ASP A 4 -14.83 -71.10 58.21
C ASP A 4 -16.07 -70.35 57.65
N ARG A 5 -15.91 -69.50 56.64
CA ARG A 5 -16.62 -69.59 55.34
C ARG A 5 -16.33 -68.39 54.44
N SER A 6 -15.37 -68.63 53.54
CA SER A 6 -15.44 -68.39 52.10
C SER A 6 -16.29 -67.21 51.58
N LEU A 7 -15.62 -66.26 50.94
CA LEU A 7 -16.03 -65.84 49.60
C LEU A 7 -14.80 -65.44 48.76
N LYS A 8 -14.55 -66.25 47.72
CA LYS A 8 -13.64 -65.96 46.62
C LYS A 8 -14.19 -64.78 45.82
N ALA A 9 -13.32 -63.85 45.45
CA ALA A 9 -13.39 -63.20 44.13
C ALA A 9 -12.02 -62.63 43.77
N ALA A 10 -11.42 -63.22 42.76
CA ALA A 10 -10.25 -62.71 42.08
C ALA A 10 -10.59 -61.34 41.44
N ALA A 11 -9.70 -60.37 41.62
CA ALA A 11 -9.60 -59.23 40.73
C ALA A 11 -8.11 -58.96 40.50
N SER A 12 -7.54 -59.84 39.68
CA SER A 12 -6.36 -59.52 38.88
C SER A 12 -6.81 -58.40 37.93
N GLY A 13 -6.32 -57.18 38.17
CA GLY A 13 -6.84 -56.00 37.49
C GLY A 13 -5.81 -54.89 37.44
N LEU A 14 -4.87 -55.05 36.50
CA LEU A 14 -4.21 -53.98 35.75
C LEU A 14 -3.67 -52.79 36.58
N PHE A 15 -2.39 -52.89 36.99
CA PHE A 15 -1.57 -51.70 37.22
C PHE A 15 -1.47 -50.91 35.91
N LEU A 16 -2.41 -49.99 35.67
CA LEU A 16 -2.30 -49.01 34.61
C LEU A 16 -1.26 -47.99 35.07
N ALA A 17 0.01 -48.29 34.79
CA ALA A 17 1.07 -47.29 34.84
C ALA A 17 0.76 -46.25 33.75
N ILE A 18 -0.02 -45.23 34.10
CA ILE A 18 -0.19 -44.02 33.30
C ILE A 18 1.17 -43.35 33.30
N GLY A 19 2.02 -43.73 32.35
CA GLY A 19 3.24 -43.02 32.03
C GLY A 19 2.84 -41.62 31.60
N LEU A 20 3.03 -40.64 32.49
CA LEU A 20 3.11 -39.23 32.13
C LEU A 20 4.30 -39.06 31.20
N ALA A 21 4.11 -39.38 29.91
CA ALA A 21 5.01 -38.93 28.87
C ALA A 21 4.83 -37.41 28.75
N CYS A 22 5.55 -36.67 29.60
CA CYS A 22 5.87 -35.28 29.33
C CYS A 22 6.71 -35.27 28.06
N THR A 23 6.06 -35.25 26.89
CA THR A 23 6.74 -34.84 25.68
C THR A 23 7.21 -33.41 25.92
N PRO A 24 8.51 -33.08 25.79
CA PRO A 24 8.89 -31.69 25.80
C PRO A 24 8.11 -31.04 24.66
N ALA A 25 7.23 -30.11 25.02
CA ALA A 25 6.47 -29.33 24.05
C ALA A 25 7.47 -28.72 23.08
N ARG A 26 7.13 -28.71 21.78
CA ARG A 26 7.92 -28.09 20.71
C ARG A 26 8.52 -26.80 21.24
N ALA A 27 9.83 -26.84 21.38
CA ALA A 27 10.59 -25.75 21.94
C ALA A 27 10.58 -24.68 20.81
N GLU A 28 9.94 -23.54 21.09
CA GLU A 28 9.64 -22.44 20.15
C GLU A 28 10.33 -21.17 20.65
N ILE A 29 10.68 -20.20 19.78
CA ILE A 29 11.19 -18.87 20.19
C ILE A 29 10.29 -18.28 21.29
N GLN A 30 10.84 -18.11 22.49
CA GLN A 30 10.16 -17.48 23.62
C GLN A 30 10.62 -16.03 23.76
N VAL A 31 9.71 -15.11 23.46
CA VAL A 31 9.96 -13.67 23.64
C VAL A 31 9.57 -13.28 25.06
N GLN A 32 10.56 -12.86 25.85
CA GLN A 32 10.37 -12.45 27.24
C GLN A 32 10.04 -10.95 27.33
N ALA A 33 10.69 -10.16 26.47
CA ALA A 33 10.41 -8.73 26.33
C ALA A 33 10.62 -8.29 24.89
N ALA A 34 9.71 -7.45 24.39
CA ALA A 34 9.87 -6.68 23.17
C ALA A 34 9.33 -5.27 23.45
N LYS A 35 10.19 -4.28 23.62
CA LYS A 35 9.79 -2.91 23.98
C LYS A 35 10.75 -1.87 23.44
N ILE A 36 10.26 -0.65 23.23
CA ILE A 36 11.11 0.52 22.99
C ILE A 36 11.31 1.26 24.31
N THR A 37 12.54 1.60 24.66
CA THR A 37 12.87 2.39 25.85
C THR A 37 14.06 3.29 25.55
N ALA A 38 13.94 4.58 25.87
CA ALA A 38 14.98 5.58 25.63
C ALA A 38 15.49 5.62 24.17
N GLY A 39 14.62 5.38 23.20
CA GLY A 39 14.96 5.38 21.77
C GLY A 39 15.61 4.09 21.26
N GLU A 40 15.77 3.07 22.11
CA GLU A 40 16.31 1.77 21.74
C GLU A 40 15.20 0.72 21.76
N LEU A 41 15.21 -0.17 20.77
CA LEU A 41 14.42 -1.39 20.74
C LEU A 41 15.17 -2.48 21.51
N TRP A 42 14.50 -3.00 22.54
CA TRP A 42 14.94 -4.11 23.37
C TRP A 42 14.12 -5.34 23.06
N VAL A 43 14.76 -6.40 22.56
CA VAL A 43 14.12 -7.71 22.36
C VAL A 43 14.95 -8.79 23.03
N LEU A 44 14.39 -9.39 24.07
CA LEU A 44 15.04 -10.39 24.92
C LEU A 44 14.23 -11.68 24.88
N GLY A 45 14.92 -12.81 24.88
CA GLY A 45 14.25 -14.10 24.86
C GLY A 45 15.20 -15.27 24.87
N SER A 46 14.63 -16.43 24.60
CA SER A 46 15.35 -17.68 24.40
C SER A 46 14.85 -18.38 23.15
N ALA A 47 15.79 -18.94 22.40
CA ALA A 47 15.54 -19.96 21.41
C ALA A 47 16.04 -21.30 21.96
N ASP A 48 15.60 -22.37 21.34
CA ASP A 48 15.81 -23.74 21.81
C ASP A 48 17.16 -24.29 21.37
N GLU A 49 17.69 -23.68 20.31
CA GLU A 49 18.99 -23.97 19.74
C GLU A 49 20.03 -22.99 20.33
N PRO A 50 21.07 -23.50 21.00
CA PRO A 50 22.19 -22.68 21.48
C PRO A 50 23.18 -22.40 20.34
N ASP A 51 23.96 -21.32 20.46
CA ASP A 51 25.05 -20.95 19.54
C ASP A 51 24.66 -20.78 18.05
N ILE A 52 23.36 -20.59 17.76
CA ILE A 52 22.85 -20.37 16.40
C ILE A 52 22.62 -18.89 16.11
N GLU A 53 22.52 -18.56 14.82
CA GLU A 53 22.10 -17.23 14.41
C GLU A 53 20.58 -17.04 14.54
N ILE A 54 20.19 -15.96 15.17
CA ILE A 54 18.84 -15.43 15.23
C ILE A 54 18.83 -14.03 14.60
N THR A 55 17.86 -13.77 13.73
CA THR A 55 17.70 -12.49 13.06
C THR A 55 16.42 -11.78 13.51
N LEU A 56 16.46 -10.45 13.55
CA LEU A 56 15.33 -9.57 13.82
C LEU A 56 15.05 -8.73 12.57
N ASP A 57 13.82 -8.81 12.08
CA ASP A 57 13.31 -8.21 10.84
C ASP A 57 14.16 -8.51 9.59
N GLY A 58 14.98 -9.58 9.65
CA GLY A 58 15.94 -9.96 8.61
C GLY A 58 17.14 -9.00 8.45
N GLY A 59 17.18 -7.88 9.18
CA GLY A 59 18.24 -6.87 9.08
C GLY A 59 19.28 -6.95 10.19
N PHE A 60 18.92 -7.51 11.34
CA PHE A 60 19.79 -7.55 12.52
C PHE A 60 20.04 -8.97 12.96
N ALA A 61 21.29 -9.43 12.93
CA ALA A 61 21.67 -10.78 13.34
C ALA A 61 22.40 -10.78 14.70
N ARG A 62 22.11 -11.79 15.51
CA ARG A 62 22.82 -12.12 16.75
C ARG A 62 22.98 -13.64 16.85
N ARG A 63 24.02 -14.07 17.57
CA ARG A 63 24.17 -15.48 17.95
C ARG A 63 23.55 -15.68 19.33
N THR A 64 22.75 -16.73 19.51
CA THR A 64 22.25 -17.16 20.81
C THR A 64 23.41 -17.67 21.67
N ASP A 65 23.35 -17.50 22.99
CA ASP A 65 24.40 -18.04 23.86
C ASP A 65 24.29 -19.57 24.03
N GLY A 66 25.18 -20.17 24.82
CA GLY A 66 25.17 -21.61 25.11
C GLY A 66 23.92 -22.12 25.85
N LYS A 67 23.03 -21.22 26.29
CA LYS A 67 21.72 -21.52 26.88
C LYS A 67 20.56 -21.18 25.93
N GLY A 68 20.85 -20.76 24.70
CA GLY A 68 19.87 -20.32 23.73
C GLY A 68 19.33 -18.91 23.96
N GLN A 69 19.89 -18.14 24.91
CA GLN A 69 19.42 -16.78 25.19
C GLN A 69 19.89 -15.81 24.11
N PHE A 70 19.05 -14.81 23.84
CA PHE A 70 19.38 -13.72 22.93
C PHE A 70 18.94 -12.38 23.49
N GLU A 71 19.69 -11.35 23.10
CA GLU A 71 19.42 -9.96 23.42
C GLU A 71 19.71 -9.06 22.20
N PHE A 72 18.67 -8.35 21.76
CA PHE A 72 18.78 -7.24 20.83
C PHE A 72 18.59 -5.94 21.59
N ARG A 73 19.55 -5.03 21.42
CA ARG A 73 19.50 -3.65 21.88
C ARG A 73 19.99 -2.76 20.76
N ILE A 74 19.06 -2.22 19.97
CA ILE A 74 19.37 -1.50 18.73
C ILE A 74 18.52 -0.24 18.59
N ILE A 75 19.02 0.74 17.84
CA ILE A 75 18.25 1.93 17.45
C ILE A 75 17.42 1.56 16.22
N HIS A 76 16.20 1.05 16.43
CA HIS A 76 15.27 0.64 15.37
C HIS A 76 13.83 0.92 15.78
N HIS A 77 13.03 1.47 14.86
CA HIS A 77 11.59 1.70 15.06
C HIS A 77 10.81 0.96 13.97
N PRO A 78 10.20 -0.20 14.27
CA PRO A 78 9.43 -0.94 13.27
C PRO A 78 8.19 -0.16 12.84
N ALA A 79 7.96 -0.01 11.54
CA ALA A 79 6.80 0.73 11.00
C ALA A 79 5.44 0.17 11.47
N THR A 80 5.38 -1.13 11.75
CA THR A 80 4.14 -1.82 12.17
C THR A 80 4.08 -2.10 13.67
N CYS A 81 5.09 -1.67 14.45
CA CYS A 81 5.26 -2.05 15.86
C CYS A 81 5.28 -3.57 16.12
N ILE A 82 5.57 -4.36 15.08
CA ILE A 82 5.72 -5.80 15.14
C ILE A 82 7.11 -6.12 14.62
N VAL A 83 7.85 -6.89 15.40
CA VAL A 83 9.15 -7.44 15.00
C VAL A 83 9.02 -8.91 14.67
N THR A 84 9.87 -9.39 13.78
CA THR A 84 9.93 -10.79 13.38
C THR A 84 11.29 -11.37 13.71
N LEU A 85 11.32 -12.33 14.63
CA LEU A 85 12.49 -13.12 14.96
C LEU A 85 12.54 -14.36 14.07
N ARG A 86 13.70 -14.68 13.51
CA ARG A 86 13.90 -15.87 12.66
C ARG A 86 15.17 -16.61 13.02
N THR A 87 15.07 -17.92 13.11
CA THR A 87 16.20 -18.85 13.08
C THR A 87 16.07 -19.77 11.86
N GLU A 88 16.96 -20.74 11.69
CA GLU A 88 16.86 -21.73 10.60
C GLU A 88 15.58 -22.58 10.68
N ARG A 89 15.05 -22.80 11.89
CA ARG A 89 13.92 -23.70 12.13
C ARG A 89 12.58 -23.02 12.34
N GLN A 90 12.59 -21.74 12.70
CA GLN A 90 11.40 -21.09 13.25
C GLN A 90 11.36 -19.59 12.97
N GLU A 91 10.14 -19.08 12.89
CA GLU A 91 9.83 -17.66 12.80
C GLU A 91 8.84 -17.30 13.91
N ARG A 92 9.09 -16.21 14.62
CA ARG A 92 8.19 -15.70 15.65
C ARG A 92 8.01 -14.20 15.58
N ARG A 93 6.75 -13.77 15.48
CA ARG A 93 6.38 -12.35 15.52
C ARG A 93 6.10 -11.92 16.96
N ALA A 94 6.49 -10.71 17.33
CA ALA A 94 6.20 -10.10 18.62
C ALA A 94 5.75 -8.65 18.48
N VAL A 95 4.75 -8.25 19.26
CA VAL A 95 4.31 -6.85 19.36
C VAL A 95 5.26 -6.12 20.29
N VAL A 96 5.74 -4.96 19.86
CA VAL A 96 6.67 -4.13 20.60
C VAL A 96 5.88 -3.18 21.51
N ALA A 97 6.08 -3.29 22.82
CA ALA A 97 5.52 -2.36 23.80
C ALA A 97 6.15 -0.97 23.68
N GLU A 98 5.42 0.06 24.08
CA GLU A 98 5.83 1.48 23.96
C GLU A 98 6.14 1.94 22.51
N CYS A 99 5.74 1.14 21.50
CA CYS A 99 5.83 1.55 20.12
C CYS A 99 4.63 2.42 19.76
N GLY A 100 4.89 3.66 19.35
CA GLY A 100 3.85 4.59 18.91
C GLY A 100 3.33 4.20 17.53
N GLN A 101 2.01 4.29 17.34
CA GLN A 101 1.45 4.17 15.99
C GLN A 101 1.91 5.34 15.13
N GLN A 102 2.37 5.06 13.91
CA GLN A 102 2.67 6.11 12.94
C GLN A 102 1.38 6.89 12.66
N GLY A 103 1.47 8.22 12.66
CA GLY A 103 0.35 9.07 12.24
C GLY A 103 -0.07 8.76 10.79
N PRO A 104 -1.31 9.10 10.41
CA PRO A 104 -1.73 8.99 9.02
C PRO A 104 -0.81 9.84 8.11
N PRO A 105 -0.71 9.51 6.80
CA PRO A 105 -0.03 10.36 5.84
C PRO A 105 -0.53 11.81 5.91
N GLY A 106 0.38 12.77 5.73
CA GLY A 106 0.01 14.18 5.62
C GLY A 106 -0.96 14.41 4.46
N LEU A 107 -1.78 15.47 4.57
CA LEU A 107 -2.63 15.89 3.46
C LEU A 107 -1.77 16.26 2.24
N PRO A 108 -2.26 16.07 1.00
CA PRO A 108 -1.60 16.59 -0.18
C PRO A 108 -1.28 18.07 -0.02
N GLY A 109 -0.10 18.49 -0.49
CA GLY A 109 0.28 19.90 -0.48
C GLY A 109 -0.70 20.74 -1.32
N PRO A 110 -0.84 22.05 -1.04
CA PRO A 110 -1.65 22.92 -1.87
C PRO A 110 -1.16 22.87 -3.32
N ILE A 111 -2.08 22.82 -4.28
CA ILE A 111 -1.75 22.95 -5.70
C ILE A 111 -1.05 24.31 -5.86
N GLY A 112 0.17 24.31 -6.40
CA GLY A 112 0.92 25.54 -6.63
C GLY A 112 0.08 26.51 -7.44
N ALA A 113 -0.08 27.74 -6.95
CA ALA A 113 -0.75 28.79 -7.69
C ALA A 113 -0.05 28.90 -9.05
N THR A 114 -0.76 28.51 -10.12
CA THR A 114 -0.27 28.75 -11.47
C THR A 114 -0.07 30.24 -11.58
N VAL A 115 1.18 30.68 -11.75
CA VAL A 115 1.49 32.07 -12.02
C VAL A 115 0.85 32.35 -13.37
N THR A 116 -0.27 33.06 -13.39
CA THR A 116 -0.88 33.59 -14.61
C THR A 116 0.05 34.66 -15.17
N SER A 117 1.19 34.23 -15.71
CA SER A 117 2.10 35.06 -16.48
C SER A 117 1.69 34.93 -17.95
N ILE A 118 0.84 35.86 -18.38
CA ILE A 118 0.80 36.47 -19.71
C ILE A 118 -0.27 37.58 -19.64
N ILE A 119 0.11 38.78 -19.22
CA ILE A 119 -0.63 39.97 -19.63
C ILE A 119 -0.16 40.26 -21.06
N PRO A 120 -0.99 40.07 -22.10
CA PRO A 120 -0.60 40.45 -23.46
C PRO A 120 -0.32 41.95 -23.51
N GLY A 121 0.73 42.36 -24.24
CA GLY A 121 1.01 43.77 -24.46
C GLY A 121 -0.20 44.48 -25.11
N PRO A 122 -0.37 45.79 -24.90
CA PRO A 122 -1.47 46.53 -25.52
C PRO A 122 -1.44 46.39 -27.06
N PRO A 123 -2.60 46.35 -27.73
CA PRO A 123 -2.67 46.30 -29.19
C PRO A 123 -1.88 47.44 -29.84
N GLY A 124 -1.20 47.14 -30.95
CA GLY A 124 -0.52 48.17 -31.75
C GLY A 124 -1.51 49.20 -32.28
N MET A 125 -1.04 50.44 -32.48
CA MET A 125 -1.86 51.52 -33.03
C MET A 125 -2.41 51.14 -34.43
N PRO A 126 -3.65 51.50 -34.77
CA PRO A 126 -4.19 51.28 -36.12
C PRO A 126 -3.27 51.90 -37.19
N GLY A 127 -3.05 51.18 -38.28
CA GLY A 127 -2.32 51.71 -39.43
C GLY A 127 -3.03 52.92 -40.05
N PRO A 128 -2.30 53.78 -40.79
CA PRO A 128 -2.91 54.91 -41.48
C PRO A 128 -3.97 54.41 -42.48
N SER A 129 -5.03 55.20 -42.65
CA SER A 129 -6.08 54.90 -43.63
C SER A 129 -5.49 54.87 -45.04
N GLY A 130 -5.86 53.86 -45.85
CA GLY A 130 -5.43 53.78 -47.25
C GLY A 130 -6.00 54.92 -48.09
N GLU A 131 -5.30 55.26 -49.18
CA GLU A 131 -5.77 56.26 -50.15
C GLU A 131 -7.08 55.82 -50.82
N ALA A 132 -7.93 56.78 -51.18
CA ALA A 132 -9.17 56.50 -51.88
C ALA A 132 -8.89 55.87 -53.26
N GLY A 133 -9.65 54.81 -53.60
CA GLY A 133 -9.55 54.17 -54.92
C GLY A 133 -10.03 55.10 -56.06
N PRO A 134 -9.57 54.88 -57.30
CA PRO A 134 -10.01 55.66 -58.45
C PRO A 134 -11.50 55.42 -58.76
N PRO A 135 -12.19 56.37 -59.42
CA PRO A 135 -13.56 56.18 -59.89
C PRO A 135 -13.71 54.94 -60.80
N GLY A 136 -14.86 54.26 -60.71
CA GLY A 136 -15.17 53.10 -61.57
C GLY A 136 -15.47 53.50 -63.02
N PRO A 137 -15.36 52.56 -63.98
CA PRO A 137 -15.69 52.81 -65.38
C PRO A 137 -17.19 53.04 -65.60
N ALA A 138 -17.54 53.73 -66.69
CA ALA A 138 -18.94 53.91 -67.10
C ALA A 138 -19.59 52.58 -67.52
N GLY A 139 -20.89 52.42 -67.27
CA GLY A 139 -21.65 51.21 -67.64
C GLY A 139 -21.91 51.08 -69.15
N GLU A 140 -22.11 49.85 -69.62
CA GLU A 140 -22.41 49.57 -71.03
C GLU A 140 -23.86 49.97 -71.42
N PRO A 141 -24.12 50.33 -72.69
CA PRO A 141 -25.47 50.57 -73.19
C PRO A 141 -26.39 49.34 -73.08
N GLY A 142 -27.69 49.55 -72.85
CA GLY A 142 -28.69 48.48 -72.78
C GLY A 142 -28.94 47.77 -74.13
N THR A 143 -29.37 46.51 -74.08
CA THR A 143 -29.68 45.72 -75.28
C THR A 143 -31.00 46.14 -75.95
N PRO A 144 -31.15 46.02 -77.27
CA PRO A 144 -32.43 46.23 -77.96
C PRO A 144 -33.55 45.31 -77.43
N GLY A 145 -34.80 45.79 -77.49
CA GLY A 145 -35.97 45.02 -77.06
C GLY A 145 -36.33 43.84 -77.99
N PRO A 146 -37.14 42.88 -77.51
CA PRO A 146 -37.55 41.71 -78.28
C PRO A 146 -38.45 42.08 -79.48
N ALA A 147 -38.44 41.23 -80.52
CA ALA A 147 -39.36 41.35 -81.65
C ALA A 147 -40.81 41.03 -81.23
N GLY A 148 -41.79 41.72 -81.84
CA GLY A 148 -43.21 41.51 -81.55
C GLY A 148 -43.75 40.14 -81.99
N GLU A 149 -44.82 39.69 -81.35
CA GLU A 149 -45.47 38.40 -81.64
C GLU A 149 -46.08 38.38 -83.04
N ALA A 150 -46.12 37.20 -83.66
CA ALA A 150 -46.76 36.99 -84.96
C ALA A 150 -48.29 37.13 -84.82
N GLY A 151 -48.93 37.74 -85.84
CA GLY A 151 -50.38 37.91 -85.87
C GLY A 151 -51.15 36.56 -85.94
N PRO A 152 -52.42 36.54 -85.51
CA PRO A 152 -53.23 35.33 -85.53
C PRO A 152 -53.48 34.82 -86.96
N ALA A 153 -53.67 33.50 -87.09
CA ALA A 153 -54.03 32.87 -88.36
C ALA A 153 -55.42 33.34 -88.85
N GLY A 154 -55.58 33.50 -90.17
CA GLY A 154 -56.86 33.88 -90.78
C GLY A 154 -57.92 32.76 -90.73
N PRO A 155 -59.22 33.10 -90.87
CA PRO A 155 -60.31 32.12 -90.86
C PRO A 155 -60.28 31.19 -92.09
N GLN A 156 -60.74 29.95 -91.93
CA GLN A 156 -60.86 28.95 -93.00
C GLN A 156 -62.07 29.28 -93.90
N GLY A 157 -61.88 29.17 -95.22
CA GLY A 157 -62.81 29.62 -96.28
C GLY A 157 -64.03 28.75 -96.54
#